data_AF-A0AAF0P980-F1
#
_entry.id   AF-A0AAF0P980-F1
#
_cell.length_a   1.000
_cell.length_b   1.000
_cell.length_c   1.000
_cell.angle_alpha   90.00
_cell.angle_beta   90.00
_cell.angle_gamma   90.00
#
_symmetry.space_group_name_H-M   'P 1'
#
loop_
_entity.id
_entity.type
_entity.pdbx_description
1 polymer ?
#
loop_
_entity_poly.entity_id
_entity_poly.type
_entity_poly.pdbx_seq_one_letter_code
_entity_poly.pdbx_strand_id
1 'polypeptide(L)' 'MSMDEFDLEELLETGGPQLKTSLPGVVVTTKLTDADADELEAVHRRQLEYALEHAEEAKEATRM' A
#
# COMPACT_ATOMS: atom_id res chain seq x y z
N MET A 1 31.05 -4.35 1.38
CA MET A 1 29.91 -4.29 2.31
C MET A 1 28.94 -3.31 1.70
N SER A 2 27.72 -3.77 1.50
CA SER A 2 26.72 -3.25 0.57
C SER A 2 26.41 -1.78 0.80
N MET A 3 26.66 -0.97 -0.23
CA MET A 3 26.02 0.33 -0.42
C MET A 3 24.55 0.04 -0.79
N ASP A 4 23.64 0.92 -0.38
CA ASP A 4 22.30 1.06 -0.97
C ASP A 4 21.20 0.09 -0.48
N GLU A 5 21.13 -0.14 0.83
CA GLU A 5 19.81 -0.22 1.48
C GLU A 5 19.31 1.24 1.57
N PHE A 6 18.92 1.81 0.42
CA PHE A 6 18.19 3.07 0.41
C PHE A 6 16.98 2.86 1.29
N ASP A 7 16.95 3.53 2.44
CA ASP A 7 15.73 3.76 3.22
C ASP A 7 14.74 4.51 2.33
N LEU A 8 14.08 3.76 1.44
CA LEU A 8 12.92 4.20 0.67
C LEU A 8 11.84 4.73 1.61
N GLU A 9 11.82 4.24 2.85
CA GLU A 9 11.00 4.76 3.94
C GLU A 9 11.38 6.20 4.33
N GLU A 10 12.67 6.54 4.44
CA GLU A 10 13.12 7.91 4.75
C GLU A 10 12.94 8.87 3.54
N LEU A 11 13.08 8.39 2.30
CA LEU A 11 12.79 9.19 1.10
C LEU A 11 11.28 9.45 0.92
N LEU A 12 10.41 8.55 1.41
CA LEU A 12 8.96 8.70 1.40
C LEU A 12 8.44 9.67 2.46
N GLU A 13 9.18 9.97 3.53
CA GLU A 13 8.75 10.94 4.55
C GLU A 13 8.76 12.40 4.04
N THR A 14 9.40 12.67 2.90
CA THR A 14 9.60 14.03 2.37
C THR A 14 8.42 14.67 1.59
N GLY A 15 7.16 14.25 1.77
CA GLY A 15 6.06 15.11 1.28
C GLY A 15 4.68 14.50 1.09
N GLY A 16 3.85 14.59 2.13
CA GLY A 16 2.40 14.37 2.05
C GLY A 16 1.90 13.24 2.94
N PRO A 17 0.61 13.25 3.33
CA PRO A 17 0.02 12.22 4.17
C PRO A 17 0.03 10.85 3.48
N GLN A 18 0.33 9.82 4.27
CA GLN A 18 0.50 8.44 3.82
C GLN A 18 -0.25 7.48 4.75
N LEU A 19 -0.89 6.46 4.17
CA LEU A 19 -1.46 5.32 4.89
C LEU A 19 -0.82 4.02 4.40
N LYS A 20 -0.49 3.14 5.34
CA LYS A 20 0.11 1.82 5.08
C LYS A 20 -0.67 0.78 5.87
N THR A 21 -1.23 -0.19 5.15
CA THR A 21 -1.90 -1.36 5.74
C THR A 21 -1.17 -2.61 5.32
N SER A 22 -0.85 -3.46 6.29
CA SER A 22 -0.20 -4.75 6.09
C SER A 22 -1.10 -5.86 6.61
N LEU A 23 -1.56 -6.73 5.72
CA LEU A 23 -2.31 -7.94 6.02
C LEU A 23 -1.53 -9.16 5.55
N PRO A 24 -1.79 -10.38 6.06
CA PRO A 24 -1.10 -11.58 5.62
C PRO A 24 -1.24 -11.80 4.10
N GLY A 25 -0.14 -11.63 3.37
CA GLY A 25 -0.07 -11.78 1.91
C GLY A 25 -0.43 -10.52 1.10
N VAL A 26 -0.75 -9.39 1.74
CA VAL A 26 -1.11 -8.14 1.07
C VAL A 26 -0.52 -6.93 1.81
N VAL A 27 0.23 -6.09 1.10
CA VAL A 27 0.72 -4.81 1.62
C VAL A 27 0.24 -3.70 0.70
N VAL A 28 -0.53 -2.75 1.26
CA VAL A 28 -1.05 -1.59 0.53
C VAL A 28 -0.48 -0.33 1.13
N THR A 29 0.14 0.49 0.29
CA THR A 29 0.70 1.79 0.68
C THR A 29 0.11 2.86 -0.23
N THR A 30 -0.52 3.86 0.37
CA THR A 30 -1.16 4.97 -0.33
C THR A 30 -0.53 6.26 0.15
N LYS A 31 -0.04 7.07 -0.78
CA LYS A 31 0.54 8.39 -0.50
C LYS A 31 -0.11 9.41 -1.43
N LEU A 32 -0.58 10.51 -0.87
CA LEU A 32 -1.15 11.63 -1.61
C LEU A 32 -0.46 12.92 -1.15
N THR A 33 -0.04 13.75 -2.09
CA THR A 33 0.77 14.95 -1.80
C THR A 33 -0.02 16.17 -1.35
N ASP A 34 -1.35 16.15 -1.49
CA ASP A 34 -2.25 17.29 -1.20
C ASP A 34 -3.69 16.80 -0.94
N ALA A 35 -3.84 15.73 -0.16
CA ALA A 35 -5.16 15.19 0.17
C ALA A 35 -5.45 15.38 1.66
N ASP A 36 -6.72 15.69 1.95
CA ASP A 36 -7.22 15.64 3.32
C ASP A 36 -7.23 14.19 3.83
N ALA A 37 -7.22 14.03 5.16
CA ALA A 37 -7.20 12.71 5.80
C ALA A 37 -8.35 11.80 5.32
N ASP A 38 -9.54 12.37 5.13
CA ASP A 38 -10.74 11.65 4.68
C ASP A 38 -10.61 11.15 3.23
N GLU A 39 -9.99 11.95 2.35
CA GLU A 39 -9.76 11.57 0.96
C GLU A 39 -8.69 10.48 0.87
N LEU A 40 -7.60 10.64 1.64
CA LEU A 40 -6.56 9.63 1.74
C LEU A 40 -7.11 8.30 2.27
N GLU A 41 -7.96 8.33 3.29
CA GLU A 41 -8.62 7.13 3.81
C GLU A 41 -9.55 6.49 2.77
N ALA A 42 -10.36 7.29 2.06
CA ALA A 42 -11.27 6.79 1.04
C ALA A 42 -10.52 6.09 -0.11
N VAL A 43 -9.41 6.68 -0.57
CA VAL A 43 -8.55 6.08 -1.60
C VAL A 43 -7.86 4.82 -1.06
N HIS A 44 -7.31 4.88 0.15
CA HIS A 44 -6.63 3.74 0.76
C HIS A 44 -7.57 2.54 0.93
N ARG A 45 -8.81 2.77 1.37
CA ARG A 45 -9.83 1.72 1.53
C ARG A 45 -10.16 1.03 0.22
N ARG A 46 -10.38 1.78 -0.86
CA ARG A 46 -10.63 1.20 -2.20
C ARG A 46 -9.45 0.39 -2.71
N GLN A 47 -8.22 0.87 -2.49
CA GLN A 47 -7.02 0.14 -2.87
C GLN A 47 -6.86 -1.15 -2.06
N LEU A 48 -7.23 -1.12 -0.77
CA LEU A 48 -7.21 -2.30 0.09
C LEU A 48 -8.26 -3.33 -0.34
N GLU A 49 -9.49 -2.91 -0.61
CA GLU A 49 -10.56 -3.78 -1.12
C GLU A 49 -10.13 -4.46 -2.43
N TYR A 50 -9.63 -3.70 -3.39
CA TYR A 50 -9.11 -4.23 -4.66
C TYR A 50 -7.98 -5.25 -4.46
N ALA A 51 -7.03 -4.95 -3.57
CA ALA A 51 -5.92 -5.85 -3.29
C ALA A 51 -6.39 -7.15 -2.62
N LEU A 52 -7.43 -7.09 -1.79
CA LEU A 52 -8.02 -8.26 -1.15
C LEU A 52 -8.78 -9.13 -2.16
N GLU A 53 -9.63 -8.54 -3.00
CA GLU A 53 -10.37 -9.25 -4.06
C GLU A 53 -9.40 -10.02 -4.97
N HIS A 54 -8.34 -9.36 -5.44
CA HIS A 54 -7.36 -10.01 -6.31
C HIS A 54 -6.46 -11.02 -5.57
N ALA A 55 -6.20 -10.82 -4.28
CA ALA A 55 -5.49 -11.83 -3.49
C ALA A 55 -6.33 -13.09 -3.27
N GLU A 56 -7.66 -12.98 -3.24
CA GLU A 56 -8.58 -14.12 -3.23
C GLU A 56 -8.63 -14.81 -4.60
N GLU A 57 -8.79 -14.05 -5.68
CA GLU A 57 -8.76 -14.59 -7.05
C GLU A 57 -7.45 -15.33 -7.37
N ALA A 58 -6.30 -14.80 -6.93
CA ALA A 58 -5.01 -15.45 -7.13
C ALA A 58 -4.90 -16.79 -6.37
N LYS A 59 -5.53 -16.89 -5.19
CA LYS A 59 -5.61 -18.15 -4.44
C LYS A 59 -6.53 -19.15 -5.13
N GLU A 60 -7.65 -18.69 -5.70
CA GLU A 60 -8.59 -19.56 -6.43
C GLU A 60 -8.00 -20.04 -7.77
N ALA A 61 -7.34 -19.15 -8.52
CA ALA A 61 -6.69 -19.47 -9.80
C ALA A 61 -5.53 -20.46 -9.64
N THR A 62 -4.84 -20.47 -8.50
CA THR A 62 -3.77 -21.44 -8.21
C THR A 62 -4.31 -22.80 -7.74
N ARG A 63 -5.61 -22.92 -7.45
CA ARG A 63 -6.24 -24.15 -6.92
C ARG A 63 -6.93 -25.00 -8.00
N MET A 64 -7.03 -24.51 -9.24
CA MET A 64 -7.45 -25.28 -10.43
C MET A 64 -6.28 -26.01 -11.07
#